data_AF-A0A4Z9MJ64-F1
#
_entry.id   AF-A0A4Z9MJ64-F1
#
_cell.length_a   1.000
_cell.length_b   1.000
_cell.length_c   1.000
_cell.angle_alpha   90.00
_cell.angle_beta   90.00
_cell.angle_gamma   90.00
#
_symmetry.space_group_name_H-M   'P 1'
#
loop_
_entity.id
_entity.type
_entity.pdbx_description
1 polymer ?
#
loop_
_entity_poly.entity_id
_entity_poly.type
_entity_poly.pdbx_seq_one_letter_code
_entity_poly.pdbx_strand_id
1 'polypeptide(L)'
;MLKLAGNTGMMLLGIVFLLFTASGGTLWYLGGRIQANLEEIRIQEETLQKLNAKTWGVEFVQDGRRKFLVLPYGKSATVIPYQGKDWVQLTE
;
A
#
# COMPACT_ATOMS: atom_id res chain seq x y z
N MET A 1 53.89 1.83 25.11
CA MET A 1 52.57 2.32 25.56
C MET A 1 51.91 3.27 24.54
N LEU A 2 52.49 4.43 24.19
CA LEU A 2 51.86 5.44 23.31
C LEU A 2 51.47 4.92 21.90
N LYS A 3 52.32 4.10 21.27
CA LYS A 3 52.04 3.46 19.96
C LYS A 3 50.85 2.49 19.98
N LEU A 4 50.60 1.81 21.10
CA LEU A 4 49.51 0.84 21.23
C LEU A 4 48.16 1.56 21.37
N ALA A 5 48.12 2.62 22.19
CA ALA A 5 46.94 3.47 22.37
C ALA A 5 46.51 4.18 21.07
N GLY A 6 47.47 4.64 20.25
CA GLY A 6 47.17 5.21 18.93
C GLY A 6 46.59 4.19 17.94
N ASN A 7 47.06 2.93 17.98
CA ASN A 7 46.58 1.88 17.08
C ASN A 7 45.14 1.43 17.43
N THR A 8 44.83 1.31 18.72
CA THR A 8 43.46 1.00 19.18
C THR A 8 42.49 2.13 18.85
N GLY A 9 42.90 3.39 19.02
CA GLY A 9 42.08 4.55 18.64
C GLY A 9 41.75 4.60 17.14
N MET A 10 42.73 4.36 16.28
CA MET A 10 42.53 4.29 14.83
C MET A 10 41.59 3.14 14.42
N MET A 11 41.72 1.98 15.06
CA MET A 11 40.82 0.85 14.81
C MET A 11 39.36 1.18 15.16
N LEU A 12 39.13 1.83 16.31
CA LEU A 12 37.80 2.24 16.73
C LEU A 12 37.19 3.27 15.79
N LEU A 13 37.96 4.26 15.33
CA LEU A 13 37.51 5.23 14.34
C LEU A 13 37.12 4.56 13.02
N GLY A 14 37.91 3.59 12.56
CA GLY A 14 37.59 2.79 11.38
C GLY A 14 36.27 2.03 11.53
N ILE A 15 36.06 1.38 12.67
CA ILE A 15 34.80 0.66 12.96
C ILE A 15 33.61 1.63 12.98
N VAL A 16 33.73 2.77 13.65
CA VAL A 16 32.65 3.78 13.70
C VAL A 16 32.33 4.29 12.30
N PHE A 17 33.34 4.59 11.47
CA PHE A 17 33.11 5.04 10.10
C PHE A 17 32.45 3.97 9.23
N LEU A 18 32.88 2.71 9.35
CA LEU A 18 32.27 1.58 8.67
C LEU A 18 30.80 1.38 9.09
N LEU A 19 30.51 1.46 10.39
CA LEU A 19 29.14 1.34 10.90
C LEU A 19 28.27 2.51 10.42
N PHE A 20 28.80 3.73 10.43
CA PHE A 20 28.07 4.91 9.98
C PHE A 20 27.74 4.83 8.48
N THR A 21 28.71 4.46 7.65
CA THR A 21 28.50 4.31 6.20
C THR A 21 27.56 3.17 5.85
N ALA A 22 27.72 1.99 6.47
CA ALA A 22 26.83 0.86 6.26
C ALA A 22 25.38 1.17 6.71
N SER A 23 25.22 1.80 7.87
CA SER A 23 23.90 2.17 8.40
C SER A 23 23.26 3.28 7.57
N GLY A 24 24.02 4.33 7.24
CA GLY A 24 23.56 5.44 6.42
C GLY A 24 23.13 5.02 5.02
N GLY A 25 23.93 4.16 4.36
CA GLY A 25 23.58 3.60 3.05
C GLY A 25 22.31 2.76 3.09
N THR A 26 22.16 1.95 4.15
CA THR A 26 20.94 1.15 4.36
C THR A 26 19.71 2.04 4.58
N LEU A 27 19.82 3.07 5.42
CA LEU A 27 18.74 4.02 5.67
C LEU A 27 18.35 4.80 4.41
N TRP A 28 19.33 5.24 3.61
CA TRP A 28 19.07 5.91 2.34
C TRP A 28 18.30 5.01 1.37
N TYR A 29 18.75 3.76 1.23
CA TYR A 29 18.09 2.78 0.37
C TYR A 29 16.64 2.50 0.82
N LEU A 30 16.44 2.24 2.11
CA LEU A 30 15.10 2.00 2.67
C LEU A 30 14.21 3.23 2.53
N GLY A 31 14.74 4.43 2.74
CA GLY A 31 14.02 5.69 2.51
C GLY A 31 13.54 5.83 1.07
N GLY A 32 14.39 5.50 0.09
CA GLY A 32 14.01 5.47 -1.33
C GLY A 32 12.91 4.45 -1.63
N ARG A 33 13.00 3.24 -1.05
CA ARG A 33 11.96 2.20 -1.20
C ARG A 33 10.63 2.63 -0.58
N ILE A 34 10.65 3.29 0.57
CA ILE A 34 9.44 3.81 1.22
C ILE A 34 8.77 4.87 0.35
N GLN A 35 9.54 5.82 -0.21
CA GLN A 35 8.97 6.84 -1.10
C GLN A 35 8.34 6.25 -2.35
N ALA A 36 9.00 5.26 -2.99
CA ALA A 36 8.43 4.56 -4.13
C ALA A 36 7.12 3.84 -3.77
N ASN A 37 7.08 3.15 -2.64
CA ASN A 37 5.88 2.47 -2.17
C ASN A 37 4.73 3.46 -1.85
N LEU A 38 5.04 4.62 -1.26
CA LEU A 38 4.04 5.65 -0.97
C LEU A 38 3.39 6.19 -2.26
N GLU A 39 4.20 6.39 -3.30
CA GLU A 39 3.69 6.83 -4.60
C GLU A 39 2.82 5.76 -5.26
N GLU A 40 3.22 4.49 -5.17
CA GLU A 40 2.40 3.38 -5.66
C GLU A 40 1.05 3.29 -4.93
N ILE A 41 1.04 3.43 -3.60
CA ILE A 41 -0.19 3.47 -2.81
C ILE A 41 -1.07 4.65 -3.23
N ARG A 42 -0.50 5.82 -3.46
CA ARG A 42 -1.26 7.00 -3.94
C ARG A 42 -1.95 6.70 -5.27
N ILE A 43 -1.25 6.08 -6.22
CA ILE A 43 -1.81 5.71 -7.52
C ILE A 43 -2.90 4.64 -7.39
N GLN A 44 -2.70 3.66 -6.51
CA GLN A 44 -3.71 2.63 -6.22
C GLN A 44 -4.97 3.25 -5.61
N GLU A 45 -4.82 4.15 -4.65
CA GLU A 45 -5.93 4.88 -4.03
C GLU A 45 -6.72 5.69 -5.07
N GLU A 46 -6.05 6.46 -5.93
CA GLU A 46 -6.72 7.18 -7.02
C GLU A 46 -7.46 6.26 -7.99
N THR A 47 -6.89 5.07 -8.25
CA THR A 47 -7.52 4.08 -9.12
C THR A 47 -8.77 3.48 -8.47
N LEU A 48 -8.69 3.15 -7.18
CA LEU A 48 -9.83 2.67 -6.41
C LEU A 48 -10.92 3.73 -6.32
N GLN A 49 -10.59 5.01 -6.10
CA GLN A 49 -11.57 6.09 -6.10
C GLN A 49 -12.28 6.25 -7.44
N LYS A 50 -11.55 6.16 -8.55
CA LYS A 50 -12.14 6.18 -9.90
C LYS A 50 -13.04 4.97 -10.16
N LEU A 51 -12.63 3.78 -9.71
CA LEU A 51 -13.43 2.57 -9.86
C LEU A 51 -14.69 2.62 -8.99
N ASN A 52 -14.57 3.09 -7.76
CA ASN A 52 -15.66 3.31 -6.82
C ASN A 52 -16.69 4.27 -7.42
N ALA A 53 -16.24 5.40 -7.98
CA ALA A 53 -17.12 6.35 -8.66
C ALA A 53 -17.85 5.73 -9.88
N LYS A 54 -17.19 4.85 -10.63
CA LYS A 54 -17.79 4.13 -11.77
C LYS A 54 -18.76 3.00 -11.37
N THR A 55 -18.66 2.51 -10.14
CA THR A 55 -19.47 1.39 -9.61
C THR A 55 -20.48 1.82 -8.56
N TRP A 56 -20.57 3.13 -8.30
CA TRP A 56 -21.43 3.72 -7.28
C TRP A 56 -21.22 3.12 -5.87
N GLY A 57 -20.02 2.60 -5.57
CA GLY A 57 -19.72 1.92 -4.30
C GLY A 57 -20.15 0.47 -4.18
N VAL A 58 -20.64 -0.15 -5.25
CA VAL A 58 -20.96 -1.57 -5.24
C VAL A 58 -19.70 -2.41 -5.39
N GLU A 59 -19.45 -3.28 -4.42
CA GLU A 59 -18.32 -4.19 -4.42
C GLU A 59 -18.73 -5.60 -4.89
N PHE A 60 -17.86 -6.27 -5.63
CA PHE A 60 -18.02 -7.70 -5.92
C PHE A 60 -17.18 -8.51 -4.93
N VAL A 61 -17.82 -9.34 -4.11
CA VAL A 61 -17.16 -10.19 -3.11
C VAL A 61 -17.41 -11.66 -3.44
N GLN A 62 -16.35 -12.46 -3.41
CA GLN A 62 -16.43 -13.91 -3.55
C GLN A 62 -16.04 -14.60 -2.24
N ASP A 63 -16.94 -15.41 -1.70
CA ASP A 63 -16.72 -16.20 -0.50
C ASP A 63 -16.94 -17.69 -0.82
N GLY A 64 -15.83 -18.40 -1.02
CA GLY A 64 -15.81 -19.76 -1.55
C GLY A 64 -16.46 -19.86 -2.92
N ARG A 65 -17.60 -20.56 -3.00
CA ARG A 65 -18.42 -20.70 -4.23
C ARG A 65 -19.50 -19.63 -4.36
N ARG A 66 -19.71 -18.79 -3.34
CA ARG A 66 -20.75 -17.75 -3.32
C ARG A 66 -20.18 -16.46 -3.87
N LYS A 67 -21.00 -15.72 -4.61
CA LYS A 67 -20.66 -14.43 -5.21
C LYS A 67 -21.71 -13.41 -4.78
N PHE A 68 -21.27 -12.26 -4.33
CA PHE A 68 -22.12 -11.20 -3.78
C PHE A 68 -21.81 -9.89 -4.47
N LEU A 69 -22.86 -9.08 -4.67
CA LEU A 69 -22.74 -7.65 -4.86
C LEU A 69 -23.06 -7.00 -3.52
N VAL A 70 -22.07 -6.34 -2.91
CA VAL A 70 -22.21 -5.69 -1.61
C VAL A 70 -22.54 -4.22 -1.87
N LEU A 71 -23.66 -3.78 -1.31
CA LEU A 71 -24.11 -2.40 -1.44
C LEU A 71 -23.38 -1.53 -0.41
N PRO A 72 -22.99 -0.30 -0.78
CA PRO A 72 -22.43 0.62 0.18
C PRO A 72 -23.50 1.04 1.21
N TYR A 73 -23.05 1.49 2.37
CA TYR A 73 -23.94 1.90 3.45
C TYR A 73 -24.94 2.97 2.99
N GLY A 74 -26.20 2.82 3.40
CA GLY A 74 -27.27 3.75 3.03
C GLY A 74 -27.69 3.67 1.57
N LYS A 75 -27.43 2.56 0.88
CA LYS A 75 -28.02 2.22 -0.42
C LYS A 75 -28.82 0.93 -0.32
N SER A 76 -29.88 0.86 -1.11
CA SER A 76 -30.69 -0.35 -1.29
C SER A 76 -30.71 -0.76 -2.75
N ALA A 77 -31.10 -1.99 -3.04
CA ALA A 77 -31.23 -2.46 -4.42
C ALA A 77 -32.50 -3.26 -4.65
N THR A 78 -33.07 -3.08 -5.83
CA THR A 78 -34.23 -3.83 -6.31
C THR A 78 -33.88 -4.52 -7.63
N VAL A 79 -34.28 -5.77 -7.78
CA VAL A 79 -34.14 -6.50 -9.04
C VAL A 79 -35.37 -6.22 -9.91
N ILE A 80 -35.16 -5.73 -11.13
CA ILE A 80 -36.20 -5.45 -12.11
C ILE A 80 -35.95 -6.23 -13.41
N PRO A 81 -36.97 -6.83 -14.02
CA PRO A 81 -36.81 -7.46 -15.33
C PRO A 81 -36.70 -6.36 -16.40
N TYR A 82 -35.60 -6.33 -17.14
CA TYR A 82 -35.39 -5.38 -18.24
C TYR A 82 -34.61 -6.03 -19.39
N GLN A 83 -35.17 -5.92 -20.60
CA GLN A 83 -34.61 -6.50 -21.83
C GLN A 83 -34.26 -8.00 -21.70
N GLY A 84 -35.14 -8.78 -21.06
CA GLY A 84 -34.97 -10.23 -20.89
C GLY A 84 -33.86 -10.64 -19.91
N LYS A 85 -33.41 -9.71 -19.06
CA LYS A 85 -32.42 -9.94 -18.01
C LYS A 85 -32.90 -9.34 -16.70
N ASP A 86 -32.37 -9.85 -15.60
CA ASP A 86 -32.53 -9.25 -14.28
C ASP A 86 -31.53 -8.11 -14.12
N TRP A 87 -32.04 -6.88 -14.01
CA TRP A 87 -31.24 -5.69 -13.74
C TRP A 87 -31.36 -5.33 -12.27
N VAL A 88 -30.24 -4.94 -11.65
CA VAL A 88 -30.22 -4.48 -10.26
C VAL A 88 -30.21 -2.96 -10.27
N GLN A 89 -31.32 -2.35 -9.84
CA GLN A 89 -31.43 -0.90 -9.69
C GLN A 89 -30.97 -0.51 -8.30
N LEU A 90 -29.98 0.39 -8.23
CA LEU A 90 -29.54 1.01 -6.99
C LEU A 90 -30.49 2.16 -6.62
N THR A 91 -30.84 2.23 -5.34
CA THR A 91 -31.72 3.24 -4.74
C THR A 91 -31.05 3.83 -3.50
N GLU A 92 -31.40 5.07 -3.17
CA GLU A 92 -30.94 5.72 -1.92
C GLU A 92 -31.71 5.19 -0.71
#